data_AF-A0A5D2YEH8-F1
#
_entry.id   AF-A0A5D2YEH8-F1
#
_cell.length_a   1.000
_cell.length_b   1.000
_cell.length_c   1.000
_cell.angle_alpha   90.00
_cell.angle_beta   90.00
_cell.angle_gamma   90.00
#
_symmetry.space_group_name_H-M   'P 1'
#
loop_
_entity.id
_entity.type
_entity.pdbx_description
1 polymer ?
#
loop_
_entity_poly.entity_id
_entity_poly.type
_entity_poly.pdbx_seq_one_letter_code
_entity_poly.pdbx_strand_id
1 'polypeptide(L)'
;MDSDIGGLKVNRRGSMMLTFCPAIGERKYDWEQRQKFALSPTEVGSLISMGAHDASEFFHDPSMKSSNAGQVSKKLCIKALDGGNGYLISLTVTNNILKSNERFNIPVTTAEFAVLKTACSFALPHIMGWDRLTNQSPKGIKGSPSKVNSKQHFDLEWDR
;
A
#
# COMPACT_ATOMS: atom_id res chain seq x y z
N MET A 1 -23.81 -17.21 -18.47
CA MET A 1 -23.71 -18.30 -17.49
C MET A 1 -22.25 -18.70 -17.48
N ASP A 2 -21.57 -18.51 -16.35
CA ASP A 2 -20.38 -19.25 -15.92
C ASP A 2 -19.90 -18.65 -14.61
N SER A 3 -20.52 -19.10 -13.52
CA SER A 3 -20.05 -18.93 -12.15
C SER A 3 -20.26 -20.23 -11.38
N ASP A 4 -20.08 -21.37 -12.04
CA ASP A 4 -20.20 -22.72 -11.47
C ASP A 4 -18.86 -23.49 -11.54
N ILE A 5 -17.76 -22.78 -11.37
CA ILE A 5 -16.48 -23.38 -10.99
C ILE A 5 -16.12 -22.73 -9.66
N GLY A 6 -16.03 -23.52 -8.58
CA GLY A 6 -15.86 -23.08 -7.18
C GLY A 6 -14.54 -22.36 -6.85
N GLY A 7 -13.95 -21.63 -7.80
CA GLY A 7 -12.77 -20.80 -7.62
C GLY A 7 -13.09 -19.45 -6.99
N LEU A 8 -12.14 -18.92 -6.21
CA LEU A 8 -12.22 -17.58 -5.64
C LEU A 8 -11.51 -16.58 -6.57
N LYS A 9 -12.15 -15.44 -6.82
CA LYS A 9 -11.57 -14.32 -7.59
C LYS A 9 -11.31 -13.12 -6.67
N VAL A 10 -10.12 -12.52 -6.79
CA VAL A 10 -9.81 -11.27 -6.10
C VAL A 10 -10.56 -10.11 -6.79
N ASN A 11 -11.67 -9.66 -6.18
CA ASN A 11 -12.46 -8.55 -6.69
C ASN A 11 -11.90 -7.17 -6.29
N ARG A 12 -11.22 -7.08 -5.15
CA ARG A 12 -10.60 -5.84 -4.64
C ARG A 12 -9.30 -6.18 -3.94
N ARG A 13 -8.23 -5.45 -4.28
CA ARG A 13 -6.93 -5.55 -3.60
C ARG A 13 -7.00 -4.90 -2.22
N GLY A 14 -6.18 -5.39 -1.29
CA GLY A 14 -5.97 -4.76 0.01
C GLY A 14 -5.20 -3.44 -0.10
N SER A 15 -5.02 -2.77 1.03
CA SER A 15 -4.24 -1.54 1.17
C SER A 15 -3.53 -1.49 2.52
N MET A 16 -2.51 -0.64 2.64
CA MET A 16 -1.90 -0.33 3.93
C MET A 16 -2.44 1.00 4.45
N MET A 17 -3.09 0.99 5.62
CA MET A 17 -3.68 2.18 6.20
C MET A 17 -2.66 2.92 7.08
N LEU A 18 -2.37 4.18 6.75
CA LEU A 18 -1.64 5.10 7.62
C LEU A 18 -2.64 5.94 8.42
N THR A 19 -2.38 6.10 9.71
CA THR A 19 -3.20 6.93 10.61
C THR A 19 -2.32 7.98 11.29
N PHE A 20 -2.73 9.23 11.20
CA PHE A 20 -2.03 10.41 11.71
C PHE A 20 -2.87 11.02 12.81
N CYS A 21 -2.30 11.26 13.98
CA CYS A 21 -3.00 11.87 15.11
C CYS A 21 -2.21 13.09 15.60
N PRO A 22 -2.84 14.24 15.85
CA PRO A 22 -2.14 15.41 16.36
C PRO A 22 -1.73 15.19 17.83
N ALA A 23 -0.61 15.78 18.22
CA ALA A 23 -0.17 15.76 19.62
C ALA A 23 -1.01 16.74 20.46
N ILE A 24 -1.44 16.30 21.64
CA ILE A 24 -2.17 17.11 22.63
C ILE A 24 -1.42 17.26 23.95
N GLY A 25 -0.17 16.83 23.97
CA GLY A 25 0.72 16.89 25.11
C GLY A 25 1.91 15.95 24.93
N GLU A 26 2.82 15.95 25.90
CA GLU A 26 3.96 15.03 25.89
C GLU A 26 3.46 13.58 25.84
N ARG A 27 3.80 12.88 24.75
CA ARG A 27 3.43 11.48 24.51
C ARG A 27 1.92 11.22 24.56
N LYS A 28 1.10 12.23 24.27
CA LYS A 28 -0.36 12.13 24.18
C LYS A 28 -0.83 12.60 22.81
N TYR A 29 -1.73 11.84 22.20
CA TYR A 29 -2.24 12.10 20.85
C TYR A 29 -3.76 12.05 20.84
N ASP A 30 -4.38 12.97 20.13
CA ASP A 30 -5.84 13.01 19.96
C ASP A 30 -6.28 12.06 18.85
N TRP A 31 -6.90 10.95 19.24
CA TRP A 31 -7.41 9.96 18.31
C TRP A 31 -8.71 10.39 17.63
N GLU A 32 -9.47 11.31 18.21
CA GLU A 32 -10.73 11.79 17.61
C GLU A 32 -10.45 12.67 16.39
N GLN A 33 -9.35 13.42 16.40
CA GLN A 33 -8.87 14.24 15.28
C GLN A 33 -7.90 13.48 14.33
N ARG A 34 -7.98 12.15 14.29
CA ARG A 34 -7.10 11.36 13.42
C ARG A 34 -7.43 11.52 11.93
N GLN A 35 -6.41 11.61 11.10
CA GLN A 35 -6.52 11.51 9.64
C GLN A 35 -5.99 10.17 9.12
N LYS A 36 -6.65 9.67 8.08
CA LYS A 36 -6.31 8.39 7.44
C LYS A 36 -5.89 8.57 5.99
N PHE A 37 -4.90 7.79 5.55
CA PHE A 37 -4.44 7.70 4.17
C PHE A 37 -4.16 6.23 3.83
N ALA A 38 -4.80 5.68 2.79
CA ALA A 38 -4.68 4.28 2.44
C ALA A 38 -3.72 4.09 1.26
N LEU A 39 -2.57 3.47 1.45
CA LEU A 39 -1.65 3.14 0.36
C LEU A 39 -2.16 1.92 -0.41
N SER A 40 -2.42 2.10 -1.70
CA SER A 40 -2.65 1.01 -2.65
C SER A 40 -1.38 0.18 -2.86
N PRO A 41 -1.46 -1.04 -3.44
CA PRO A 41 -0.28 -1.85 -3.71
C PRO A 41 0.79 -1.14 -4.55
N THR A 42 0.39 -0.27 -5.49
CA THR A 42 1.32 0.51 -6.32
C THR A 42 2.04 1.58 -5.50
N GLU A 43 1.33 2.27 -4.61
CA GLU A 43 1.94 3.28 -3.73
C GLU A 43 2.84 2.64 -2.67
N VAL A 44 2.47 1.46 -2.18
CA VAL A 44 3.35 0.60 -1.35
C VAL A 44 4.63 0.25 -2.12
N GLY A 45 4.52 -0.15 -3.39
CA GLY A 45 5.68 -0.39 -4.26
C GLY A 45 6.58 0.85 -4.39
N SER A 46 5.98 2.02 -4.59
CA SER A 46 6.71 3.30 -4.68
C SER A 46 7.47 3.62 -3.40
N LEU A 47 6.84 3.39 -2.23
CA LEU A 47 7.48 3.58 -0.91
C LEU A 47 8.68 2.64 -0.73
N ILE A 48 8.54 1.36 -1.10
CA ILE A 48 9.61 0.36 -0.99
C ILE A 48 10.81 0.77 -1.85
N SER A 49 10.56 1.26 -3.08
CA SER A 49 11.62 1.61 -4.04
C SER A 49 12.36 2.92 -3.73
N MET A 50 11.89 3.72 -2.77
CA MET A 50 12.53 5.02 -2.47
C MET A 50 14.01 4.87 -2.10
N GLY A 51 14.88 5.63 -2.75
CA GLY A 51 16.29 5.80 -2.40
C GLY A 51 16.54 6.73 -1.21
N ALA A 52 17.81 7.03 -0.96
CA ALA A 52 18.24 7.92 0.12
C ALA A 52 18.03 9.42 -0.17
N HIS A 53 17.67 9.77 -1.41
CA HIS A 53 17.45 11.15 -1.87
C HIS A 53 16.09 11.33 -2.56
N ASP A 54 15.26 10.29 -2.57
CA ASP A 54 14.01 10.30 -3.31
C ASP A 54 12.89 10.99 -2.51
N ALA A 55 11.89 11.42 -3.27
CA ALA A 55 10.61 11.83 -2.74
C ALA A 55 9.50 11.03 -3.43
N SER A 56 8.42 10.75 -2.72
CA SER A 56 7.19 10.18 -3.25
C SER A 56 6.01 11.04 -2.83
N GLU A 57 5.11 11.32 -3.76
CA GLU A 57 3.90 12.09 -3.50
C GLU A 57 2.67 11.34 -4.00
N PHE A 58 1.63 11.30 -3.16
CA PHE A 58 0.39 10.60 -3.43
C PHE A 58 -0.79 11.53 -3.17
N PHE A 59 -1.77 11.51 -4.09
CA PHE A 59 -2.91 12.42 -4.07
C PHE A 59 -4.21 11.62 -4.11
N HIS A 60 -5.02 11.77 -3.06
CA HIS A 60 -6.30 11.08 -2.92
C HIS A 60 -7.42 12.10 -2.79
N ASP A 61 -8.47 11.89 -3.57
CA ASP A 61 -9.79 12.50 -3.37
C ASP A 61 -10.76 11.37 -2.97
N PRO A 62 -11.26 11.34 -1.71
CA PRO A 62 -12.17 10.29 -1.25
C PRO A 62 -13.47 10.19 -2.06
N SER A 63 -13.87 11.28 -2.70
CA SER A 63 -15.09 11.44 -3.48
C SER A 63 -14.81 11.42 -4.99
N MET A 64 -13.62 11.01 -5.42
CA MET A 64 -13.25 10.95 -6.84
C MET A 64 -14.27 10.12 -7.62
N LYS A 65 -14.64 10.60 -8.82
CA LYS A 65 -15.69 10.02 -9.68
C LYS A 65 -17.12 10.11 -9.13
N SER A 66 -17.36 10.96 -8.14
CA SER A 66 -18.71 11.36 -7.70
C SER A 66 -18.94 12.85 -7.93
N SER A 67 -20.16 13.33 -7.71
CA SER A 67 -20.50 14.76 -7.75
C SER A 67 -19.76 15.60 -6.69
N ASN A 68 -19.18 14.96 -5.68
CA ASN A 68 -18.47 15.61 -4.58
C ASN A 68 -16.95 15.66 -4.78
N ALA A 69 -16.45 15.29 -5.96
CA ALA A 69 -15.04 15.37 -6.28
C ALA A 69 -14.50 16.80 -6.10
N GLY A 70 -13.27 16.92 -5.61
CA GLY A 70 -12.58 18.18 -5.33
C GLY A 70 -12.98 18.85 -4.01
N GLN A 71 -13.99 18.34 -3.29
CA GLN A 71 -14.39 18.90 -2.00
C GLN A 71 -13.40 18.57 -0.88
N VAL A 72 -12.75 17.41 -0.93
CA VAL A 72 -11.72 16.99 0.01
C VAL A 72 -10.53 16.45 -0.77
N SER A 73 -9.33 16.94 -0.47
CA SER A 73 -8.09 16.42 -1.05
C SER A 73 -7.09 16.04 0.04
N LYS A 74 -6.41 14.93 -0.16
CA LYS A 74 -5.36 14.42 0.71
C LYS A 74 -4.08 14.29 -0.10
N LYS A 75 -3.03 14.97 0.34
CA LYS A 75 -1.67 14.85 -0.22
C LYS A 75 -0.77 14.22 0.83
N LEU A 76 -0.25 13.03 0.54
CA LEU A 76 0.81 12.39 1.32
C LEU A 76 2.13 12.61 0.59
N CYS A 77 3.13 13.12 1.29
CA CYS A 77 4.49 13.32 0.80
C CYS A 77 5.46 12.60 1.72
N ILE A 78 6.35 11.79 1.16
CA ILE A 78 7.46 11.16 1.86
C ILE A 78 8.72 11.68 1.20
N LYS A 79 9.59 12.36 1.95
CA LYS A 79 10.80 12.99 1.43
C LYS A 79 12.00 12.61 2.28
N ALA A 80 13.10 12.20 1.68
CA ALA A 80 14.37 12.05 2.40
C ALA A 80 14.85 13.40 2.95
N LEU A 81 15.36 13.41 4.18
CA LEU A 81 15.92 14.61 4.81
C LEU A 81 17.33 14.89 4.28
N ASP A 82 17.65 16.17 4.11
CA ASP A 82 18.98 16.62 3.70
C ASP A 82 19.99 16.22 4.80
N GLY A 83 20.94 15.35 4.45
CA GLY A 83 21.88 14.74 5.40
C GLY A 83 21.69 13.23 5.63
N GLY A 84 20.67 12.60 5.05
CA GLY A 84 20.52 11.14 5.03
C GLY A 84 20.19 10.51 6.39
N ASN A 85 19.79 11.33 7.37
CA ASN A 85 19.48 10.92 8.74
C ASN A 85 18.02 10.47 8.93
N GLY A 86 17.22 10.48 7.86
CA GLY A 86 15.86 9.99 7.89
C GLY A 86 14.99 10.55 6.78
N TYR A 87 13.69 10.53 7.03
CA TYR A 87 12.63 10.90 6.12
C TYR A 87 11.63 11.79 6.84
N LEU A 88 10.97 12.68 6.11
CA LEU A 88 9.81 13.41 6.57
C LEU A 88 8.57 12.86 5.88
N ILE A 89 7.65 12.32 6.67
CA ILE A 89 6.32 11.93 6.19
C ILE A 89 5.34 13.05 6.51
N SER A 90 4.75 13.64 5.48
CA SER A 90 3.82 14.77 5.60
C SER A 90 2.47 14.41 5.00
N LEU A 91 1.39 14.59 5.77
CA LEU A 91 0.02 14.48 5.27
C LEU A 91 -0.64 15.86 5.33
N THR A 92 -1.13 16.34 4.20
CA THR A 92 -1.99 17.53 4.11
C THR A 92 -3.39 17.09 3.73
N VAL A 93 -4.39 17.51 4.51
CA VAL A 93 -5.81 17.29 4.24
C VAL A 93 -6.48 18.65 4.08
N THR A 94 -6.95 18.93 2.87
CA THR A 94 -7.73 20.13 2.58
C THR A 94 -9.20 19.73 2.49
N ASN A 95 -10.06 20.36 3.29
CA ASN A 95 -11.50 20.17 3.25
C ASN A 95 -12.17 21.50 2.90
N ASN A 96 -12.65 21.61 1.67
CA ASN A 96 -13.28 22.83 1.16
C ASN A 96 -14.68 23.06 1.74
N ILE A 97 -15.35 22.00 2.21
CA ILE A 97 -16.69 22.07 2.82
C ILE A 97 -16.58 22.73 4.20
N LEU A 98 -15.64 22.24 5.02
CA LEU A 98 -15.39 22.74 6.37
C LEU A 98 -14.42 23.93 6.41
N LYS A 99 -13.88 24.32 5.25
CA LYS A 99 -12.83 25.35 5.11
C LYS A 99 -11.63 25.09 6.02
N SER A 100 -11.23 23.82 6.16
CA SER A 100 -10.09 23.41 6.98
C SER A 100 -8.90 22.97 6.12
N ASN A 101 -7.70 23.19 6.66
CA ASN A 101 -6.45 22.68 6.11
C ASN A 101 -5.62 22.12 7.28
N GLU A 102 -5.57 20.80 7.36
CA GLU A 102 -4.84 20.08 8.39
C GLU A 102 -3.53 19.57 7.81
N ARG A 103 -2.43 19.72 8.56
CA ARG A 103 -1.11 19.25 8.15
C ARG A 103 -0.41 18.52 9.29
N PHE A 104 0.04 17.31 8.98
CA PHE A 104 0.81 16.45 9.87
C PHE A 104 2.21 16.32 9.27
N ASN A 105 3.25 16.51 10.08
CA ASN A 105 4.63 16.29 9.67
C ASN A 105 5.31 15.42 10.73
N ILE A 106 5.78 14.23 10.33
CA ILE A 106 6.40 13.27 11.23
C ILE A 106 7.80 12.97 10.71
N PRO A 107 8.86 13.35 11.46
CA PRO A 107 10.19 12.87 11.17
C PRO A 107 10.26 11.37 11.49
N VAL A 108 10.87 10.61 10.58
CA VAL A 108 11.06 9.17 10.68
C VAL A 108 12.53 8.90 10.44
N THR A 109 13.20 8.25 11.38
CA THR A 109 14.61 7.88 11.25
C THR A 109 14.83 6.86 10.14
N THR A 110 16.07 6.75 9.66
CA THR A 110 16.43 5.72 8.65
C THR A 110 16.10 4.30 9.14
N ALA A 111 16.29 4.03 10.45
CA ALA A 111 15.97 2.74 11.04
C ALA A 111 14.46 2.46 11.05
N GLU A 112 13.63 3.41 11.48
CA GLU A 112 12.18 3.28 11.44
C GLU A 112 11.65 3.12 10.01
N PHE A 113 12.23 3.85 9.05
CA PHE A 113 11.84 3.73 7.64
C PHE A 113 12.24 2.38 7.04
N ALA A 114 13.38 1.81 7.44
CA ALA A 114 13.77 0.45 7.03
C ALA A 114 12.79 -0.62 7.55
N VAL A 115 12.29 -0.46 8.78
CA VAL A 115 11.23 -1.32 9.32
C VAL A 115 9.94 -1.18 8.49
N LEU A 116 9.55 0.05 8.16
CA LEU A 116 8.38 0.30 7.31
C LEU A 116 8.50 -0.37 5.95
N LYS A 117 9.64 -0.20 5.25
CA LYS A 117 9.91 -0.88 3.97
C LYS A 117 9.82 -2.39 4.08
N THR A 118 10.39 -2.96 5.15
CA THR A 118 10.37 -4.41 5.37
C THR A 118 8.93 -4.91 5.56
N ALA A 119 8.13 -4.22 6.38
CA ALA A 119 6.72 -4.56 6.59
C ALA A 119 5.90 -4.41 5.29
N CYS A 120 6.15 -3.35 4.52
CA CYS A 120 5.54 -3.12 3.22
C CYS A 120 5.84 -4.25 2.23
N SER A 121 7.12 -4.63 2.10
CA SER A 121 7.56 -5.73 1.22
C SER A 121 6.92 -7.06 1.60
N PHE A 122 6.82 -7.34 2.90
CA PHE A 122 6.14 -8.54 3.39
C PHE A 122 4.63 -8.50 3.10
N ALA A 123 3.97 -7.36 3.34
CA ALA A 123 2.52 -7.23 3.18
C ALA A 123 2.08 -7.23 1.69
N LEU A 124 2.93 -6.78 0.77
CA LEU A 124 2.62 -6.60 -0.64
C LEU A 124 1.98 -7.84 -1.32
N PRO A 125 2.56 -9.06 -1.25
CA PRO A 125 1.94 -10.25 -1.83
C PRO A 125 0.56 -10.57 -1.22
N HIS A 126 0.34 -10.30 0.08
CA HIS A 126 -0.94 -10.53 0.74
C HIS A 126 -2.01 -9.53 0.29
N ILE A 127 -1.68 -8.24 0.19
CA ILE A 127 -2.65 -7.23 -0.29
C ILE A 127 -2.97 -7.41 -1.78
N MET A 128 -2.10 -8.08 -2.55
CA MET A 128 -2.37 -8.51 -3.92
C MET A 128 -3.16 -9.83 -4.01
N GLY A 129 -3.27 -10.59 -2.90
CA GLY A 129 -3.90 -11.90 -2.84
C GLY A 129 -3.05 -13.05 -3.42
N TRP A 130 -1.78 -12.81 -3.70
CA TRP A 130 -0.85 -13.81 -4.25
C TRP A 130 -0.47 -14.87 -3.22
N ASP A 131 -0.51 -14.51 -1.95
CA ASP A 131 -0.33 -15.45 -0.84
C ASP A 131 -1.32 -16.62 -0.88
N ARG A 132 -2.53 -16.40 -1.42
CA ARG A 132 -3.54 -17.46 -1.59
C ARG A 132 -3.20 -18.45 -2.69
N LEU A 133 -2.32 -18.08 -3.63
CA LEU A 133 -1.80 -18.99 -4.65
C LEU A 133 -0.57 -19.72 -4.13
N THR A 134 0.36 -19.00 -3.49
CA THR A 134 1.64 -19.56 -3.04
C THR A 134 1.53 -20.43 -1.79
N ASN A 135 0.54 -20.19 -0.93
CA ASN A 135 0.30 -21.00 0.28
C ASN A 135 -0.56 -22.25 0.02
N GLN A 136 -0.95 -22.51 -1.24
CA GLN A 136 -1.55 -23.79 -1.59
C GLN A 136 -0.46 -24.87 -1.53
N SER A 137 -0.29 -25.51 -0.38
CA SER A 137 0.47 -26.77 -0.33
C SER A 137 -0.17 -27.74 -1.32
N PRO A 138 0.60 -28.56 -2.07
CA PRO A 138 0.03 -29.59 -2.92
C PRO A 138 -0.75 -30.58 -2.06
N LYS A 139 -2.05 -30.33 -1.89
CA LYS A 139 -2.96 -31.25 -1.21
C LYS A 139 -3.24 -32.37 -2.20
N GLY A 140 -2.42 -33.43 -2.10
CA GLY A 140 -2.76 -34.76 -2.55
C GLY A 140 -2.42 -35.09 -4.00
N ILE A 141 -1.13 -35.26 -4.30
CA ILE A 141 -0.72 -36.27 -5.28
C ILE A 141 0.41 -37.10 -4.64
N LYS A 142 0.06 -38.28 -4.12
CA LYS A 142 1.05 -39.37 -3.97
C LYS A 142 1.46 -39.75 -5.39
N GLY A 143 2.51 -39.12 -5.89
CA GLY A 143 3.08 -39.39 -7.20
C GLY A 143 4.38 -38.62 -7.34
N SER A 144 5.45 -39.36 -7.67
CA SER A 144 6.81 -38.92 -7.96
C SER A 144 6.95 -37.47 -8.44
N PRO A 145 8.00 -36.72 -8.05
CA PRO A 145 8.28 -35.43 -8.64
C PRO A 145 8.45 -35.61 -10.16
N SER A 146 7.53 -35.03 -10.94
CA SER A 146 7.71 -34.92 -12.37
C SER A 146 8.87 -33.95 -12.62
N LYS A 147 9.88 -34.43 -13.35
CA LYS A 147 10.93 -33.57 -13.89
C LYS A 147 10.24 -32.42 -14.63
N VAL A 148 10.46 -31.18 -14.17
CA VAL A 148 10.00 -29.97 -14.85
C VAL A 148 10.58 -30.00 -16.26
N ASN A 149 9.74 -30.34 -17.23
CA ASN A 149 10.10 -30.31 -18.64
C ASN A 149 9.92 -28.86 -19.11
N SER A 150 11.04 -28.19 -19.39
CA SER A 150 11.11 -26.80 -19.90
C SER A 150 10.31 -26.55 -21.18
N LYS A 151 9.85 -27.61 -21.86
CA LYS A 151 8.95 -27.52 -23.03
C LYS A 151 7.52 -27.10 -22.69
N GLN A 152 7.02 -27.33 -21.47
CA GLN A 152 5.62 -27.01 -21.11
C GLN A 152 5.33 -25.51 -20.97
N HIS A 153 6.36 -24.66 -20.88
CA HIS A 153 6.16 -23.21 -20.70
C HIS A 153 5.75 -22.49 -22.00
N PHE A 154 6.23 -22.96 -23.16
CA PHE A 154 5.95 -22.31 -24.45
C PHE A 154 4.53 -22.57 -24.96
N ASP A 155 3.92 -23.69 -24.57
CA ASP A 155 2.56 -24.05 -25.01
C ASP A 155 1.46 -23.22 -24.30
N LEU A 156 1.80 -22.53 -23.20
CA LEU A 156 0.87 -21.65 -22.47
C LEU A 156 0.83 -20.21 -23.03
N GLU A 157 1.79 -19.85 -23.89
CA GLU A 157 1.89 -18.51 -24.49
C GLU A 157 1.07 -18.39 -25.79
N TRP A 158 0.67 -19.51 -26.38
CA TRP A 158 -0.03 -19.56 -27.66
C TRP A 158 -1.32 -20.39 -27.55
N ASP A 159 -2.46 -19.71 -27.46
CA ASP A 159 -3.77 -20.35 -27.64
C ASP A 159 -3.89 -20.83 -29.10
N ARG A 160 -3.72 -22.13 -29.35
CA ARG A 160 -4.07 -22.78 -30.62
C ARG A 160 -5.43 -23.44 -30.55
#